data_AF-A0A7X2J2T6-F1
#
_entry.id   AF-A0A7X2J2T6-F1
#
_cell.length_a   1.000
_cell.length_b   1.000
_cell.length_c   1.000
_cell.angle_alpha   90.00
_cell.angle_beta   90.00
_cell.angle_gamma   90.00
#
_symmetry.space_group_name_H-M   'P 1'
#
loop_
_entity.id
_entity.type
_entity.pdbx_description
1 polymer ?
#
loop_
_entity_poly.entity_id
_entity_poly.type
_entity_poly.pdbx_seq_one_letter_code
_entity_poly.pdbx_strand_id
1 'polypeptide(L)' 'MDLNDIHNLIKSEFKVMKREKGRISVAPAGEENYPETTVQLIFENHHYDLYEVDRGIEYKVESFSDEYQST' A
#
# COMPACT_ATOMS: atom_id res chain seq x y z
N MET A 1 5.16 -1.96 21.12
CA MET A 1 5.53 -0.98 20.09
C MET A 1 4.35 -0.06 19.93
N ASP A 2 4.53 1.26 20.07
CA ASP A 2 3.43 2.21 19.91
C ASP A 2 3.01 2.26 18.42
N LEU A 3 1.73 2.53 18.14
CA LEU A 3 1.25 2.76 16.78
C LEU A 3 2.02 3.91 16.12
N ASN A 4 2.43 4.90 16.90
CA ASN A 4 3.27 5.99 16.41
C ASN A 4 4.65 5.50 15.96
N ASP A 5 5.27 4.57 16.69
CA ASP A 5 6.57 4.00 16.32
C ASP A 5 6.46 3.19 15.02
N ILE A 6 5.40 2.39 14.89
CA ILE A 6 5.12 1.61 13.67
C ILE A 6 4.89 2.54 12.49
N HIS A 7 4.06 3.56 12.66
CA HIS A 7 3.80 4.54 11.61
C HIS A 7 5.07 5.28 11.18
N ASN A 8 5.91 5.68 12.13
CA ASN A 8 7.18 6.35 11.85
C ASN A 8 8.15 5.44 11.09
N LEU A 9 8.22 4.15 11.46
CA LEU A 9 9.03 3.16 10.76
C LEU A 9 8.53 2.94 9.32
N ILE A 10 7.22 2.74 9.12
CA ILE A 10 6.65 2.60 7.77
C ILE A 10 6.97 3.84 6.93
N LYS A 11 6.88 5.04 7.52
CA LYS A 11 7.18 6.30 6.84
C LYS A 11 8.66 6.45 6.49
N SER A 12 9.59 5.86 7.25
CA SER A 12 11.02 5.89 6.91
C SER A 12 11.40 4.87 5.85
N GLU A 13 10.75 3.71 5.85
CA GLU A 13 11.09 2.59 4.95
C GLU A 13 10.37 2.67 3.60
N PHE A 14 9.29 3.45 3.47
CA PHE A 14 8.50 3.51 2.25
C PHE A 14 8.21 4.94 1.79
N LYS A 15 8.27 5.15 0.48
CA LYS A 15 7.84 6.38 -0.19
C LYS A 15 6.49 6.17 -0.88
N VAL A 16 5.61 7.16 -0.80
CA VAL A 16 4.35 7.16 -1.55
C VAL A 16 4.64 7.55 -3.00
N MET A 17 4.36 6.65 -3.93
CA MET A 17 4.54 6.86 -5.37
C MET A 17 3.31 7.51 -5.99
N LYS A 18 2.13 7.04 -5.59
CA LYS A 18 0.84 7.53 -6.10
C LYS A 18 -0.20 7.47 -4.99
N ARG A 19 -1.03 8.50 -4.91
CA ARG A 19 -2.20 8.53 -4.01
C ARG A 19 -3.38 9.12 -4.75
N GLU A 20 -4.44 8.33 -4.85
CA GLU A 20 -5.72 8.69 -5.46
C GLU A 20 -6.86 8.27 -4.52
N LYS A 21 -8.09 8.68 -4.83
CA LYS A 21 -9.25 8.29 -4.02
C LYS A 21 -9.38 6.76 -4.04
N GLY A 22 -9.25 6.13 -2.88
CA GLY A 22 -9.32 4.67 -2.74
C GLY A 22 -8.12 3.91 -3.30
N ARG A 23 -6.99 4.57 -3.62
CA ARG A 23 -5.79 3.88 -4.08
C ARG A 23 -4.53 4.53 -3.51
N ILE A 24 -3.62 3.70 -3.02
CA ILE A 24 -2.27 4.14 -2.65
C ILE A 24 -1.25 3.16 -3.19
N SER A 25 -0.18 3.68 -3.77
CA SER A 25 0.97 2.90 -4.24
C SER A 25 2.21 3.38 -3.53
N VAL A 26 2.99 2.45 -3.00
CA VAL A 26 4.23 2.71 -2.25
C VAL A 26 5.38 1.89 -2.83
N ALA A 27 6.59 2.38 -2.62
CA ALA A 27 7.82 1.69 -2.95
C ALA A 27 8.80 1.80 -1.76
N PRO A 28 9.79 0.90 -1.66
CA PRO A 28 10.86 1.04 -0.69
C PRO A 28 11.55 2.42 -0.82
N ALA A 29 11.88 3.01 0.33
CA ALA A 29 12.67 4.22 0.40
C ALA A 29 14.12 3.92 -0.05
N GLY A 30 14.70 4.82 -0.85
CA GLY A 30 16.06 4.66 -1.38
C GLY A 30 16.14 4.02 -2.77
N GLU A 31 15.04 3.47 -3.30
CA GLU A 31 14.99 3.05 -4.70
C GLU A 31 14.85 4.24 -5.67
N GLU A 32 15.14 3.98 -6.95
CA GLU A 32 15.03 4.94 -8.04
C GLU A 32 13.66 5.64 -8.11
N ASN A 33 13.60 6.80 -8.78
CA ASN A 33 12.35 7.54 -8.95
C ASN A 33 11.26 6.74 -9.68
N TYR A 34 11.65 5.69 -10.41
CA TYR A 34 10.77 4.77 -11.13
C TYR A 34 11.13 3.33 -10.75
N PRO A 35 10.75 2.88 -9.56
CA PRO A 35 11.07 1.54 -9.09
C PRO A 35 10.41 0.50 -9.99
N GLU A 36 11.14 -0.59 -10.28
CA GLU A 36 10.60 -1.69 -11.09
C GLU A 36 9.41 -2.36 -10.39
N THR A 37 9.47 -2.44 -9.06
CA THR A 37 8.43 -3.06 -8.24
C THR A 37 7.79 -2.05 -7.28
N THR A 38 6.46 -2.09 -7.17
CA THR A 38 5.73 -1.31 -6.17
C THR A 38 4.63 -2.15 -5.53
N VAL A 39 4.20 -1.74 -4.34
CA VAL A 39 3.04 -2.32 -3.67
C VAL A 39 1.88 -1.35 -3.75
N GLN A 40 0.70 -1.84 -4.07
CA GLN A 40 -0.50 -1.04 -4.26
C GLN A 40 -1.66 -1.60 -3.45
N LEU A 41 -2.35 -0.71 -2.75
CA LEU A 41 -3.58 -1.01 -2.05
C LEU A 41 -4.74 -0.25 -2.70
N ILE A 42 -5.78 -0.97 -3.10
CA ILE A 42 -7.02 -0.42 -3.66
C ILE A 42 -8.16 -0.69 -2.68
N PHE A 43 -8.97 0.32 -2.40
CA PHE A 43 -10.18 0.22 -1.60
C PHE A 43 -11.41 0.42 -2.48
N GLU A 44 -12.22 -0.62 -2.62
CA GLU A 44 -13.45 -0.63 -3.40
C GLU A 44 -14.50 -1.51 -2.70
N ASN A 45 -15.77 -1.07 -2.65
CA ASN A 45 -16.89 -1.84 -2.10
C ASN A 45 -16.64 -2.42 -0.69
N HIS A 46 -16.03 -1.64 0.21
CA HIS A 46 -15.66 -2.06 1.59
C HIS A 46 -14.61 -3.20 1.66
N HIS A 47 -13.90 -3.41 0.56
CA HIS A 47 -12.79 -4.36 0.49
C HIS A 47 -11.50 -3.62 0.11
N TYR A 48 -10.41 -4.09 0.70
CA TYR A 48 -9.06 -3.71 0.36
C TYR A 48 -8.43 -4.83 -0.46
N ASP A 49 -8.00 -4.53 -1.68
CA ASP A 49 -7.22 -5.44 -2.51
C ASP A 49 -5.76 -4.98 -2.54
N LEU A 50 -4.86 -5.90 -2.19
CA LEU A 50 -3.42 -5.71 -2.23
C LEU A 50 -2.86 -6.26 -3.54
N TYR A 51 -2.06 -5.45 -4.20
CA TYR A 51 -1.38 -5.77 -5.44
C TYR A 51 0.12 -5.58 -5.31
N GLU A 52 0.87 -6.50 -5.89
CA GLU A 52 2.24 -6.27 -6.30
C GLU A 52 2.21 -5.77 -7.75
N VAL A 53 2.98 -4.74 -8.06
CA VAL A 53 3.10 -4.20 -9.42
C VAL A 53 4.54 -4.33 -9.84
N ASP A 54 4.80 -5.26 -10.76
CA ASP A 54 6.13 -5.45 -11.35
C ASP A 54 6.13 -4.94 -12.79
N ARG A 55 6.95 -3.94 -13.07
CA ARG A 55 7.11 -3.28 -14.38
C ARG A 55 5.76 -2.83 -14.99
N GLY A 56 4.84 -2.40 -14.13
CA GLY A 56 3.51 -1.93 -14.52
C GLY A 56 2.44 -3.03 -14.68
N ILE A 57 2.80 -4.30 -14.49
CA ILE A 57 1.85 -5.42 -14.48
C ILE A 57 1.37 -5.63 -13.05
N GLU A 58 0.04 -5.61 -12.85
CA GLU A 58 -0.57 -5.74 -11.52
C GLU A 58 -0.89 -7.21 -11.22
N TYR A 59 -0.40 -7.69 -10.08
CA TYR A 59 -0.63 -9.04 -9.54
C TYR A 59 -1.36 -8.94 -8.21
N LYS A 60 -2.59 -9.46 -8.15
CA LYS A 60 -3.37 -9.46 -6.91
C LYS A 60 -2.76 -10.46 -5.92
N VAL A 61 -2.35 -9.96 -4.76
CA VAL A 61 -1.71 -10.74 -3.69
C VAL A 61 -2.76 -11.20 -2.68
N GLU A 62 -3.58 -10.28 -2.19
CA GLU A 62 -4.53 -10.56 -1.11
C GLU A 62 -5.74 -9.63 -1.16
N SER A 63 -6.81 -10.01 -0.46
CA SER A 63 -8.02 -9.24 -0.26
C SER A 63 -8.43 -9.26 1.21
N PHE A 64 -8.84 -8.10 1.72
CA PHE A 64 -9.32 -7.93 3.09
C PHE A 64 -10.67 -7.24 3.04
N SER A 65 -11.65 -7.71 3.80
CA SER A 65 -12.86 -6.92 4.10
C SER A 65 -12.60 -6.03 5.29
N ASP A 66 -13.21 -4.84 5.29
CA ASP A 66 -13.27 -4.03 6.50
C ASP A 66 -14.25 -4.69 7.49
N GLU A 67 -13.76 -5.62 8.31
CA GLU A 67 -14.57 -6.29 9.35
C GLU A 67 -14.79 -5.38 10.57
N TYR A 68 -14.32 -4.13 10.55
CA TYR A 68 -14.51 -3.17 11.64
C TYR A 68 -15.94 -2.63 11.67
N GLN A 69 -16.91 -3.51 11.98
CA GLN A 69 -18.20 -3.06 12.48
C GLN A 69 -17.99 -2.55 13.90
N SER A 70 -17.98 -1.23 14.06
CA SER A 70 -18.10 -0.62 15.39
C SER A 70 -19.40 -1.10 16.03
N THR A 71 -19.31 -1.96 17.04
CA THR A 71 -20.38 -2.21 18.02
C THR A 71 -20.64 -0.99 18.89
#